data_AF-A0A4Y7RXJ1-F1
#
_entry.id   AF-A0A4Y7RXJ1-F1
#
_cell.length_a   1.000
_cell.length_b   1.000
_cell.length_c   1.000
_cell.angle_alpha   90.00
_cell.angle_beta   90.00
_cell.angle_gamma   90.00
#
_symmetry.space_group_name_H-M   'P 1'
#
loop_
_entity.id
_entity.type
_entity.pdbx_description
1 polymer ?
#
loop_
_entity_poly.entity_id
_entity_poly.type
_entity_poly.pdbx_seq_one_letter_code
_entity_poly.pdbx_strand_id
1 'polypeptide(L)' 'MPIDQTGKRRRYRYIEIQIAKCRVFLTAEEMSQLLQKDPELFAAGIRRGKAILRARAQEKRREKDGI' A
#
# COMPACT_ATOMS: atom_id res chain seq x y z
N MET A 1 15.71 18.48 3.92
CA MET A 1 15.18 17.10 3.87
C MET A 1 14.79 16.69 5.29
N PRO A 2 13.58 16.15 5.53
CA PRO A 2 13.14 15.87 6.88
C PRO A 2 13.98 14.72 7.48
N ILE A 3 14.45 14.96 8.69
CA ILE A 3 15.37 14.14 9.47
C ILE A 3 14.48 13.40 10.47
N ASP A 4 14.58 12.08 10.53
CA ASP A 4 13.93 11.32 11.61
C ASP A 4 14.61 11.66 12.95
N GLN A 5 13.86 11.57 14.05
CA GLN A 5 14.33 11.91 15.41
C GLN A 5 15.52 11.05 15.86
N THR A 6 15.83 9.94 15.17
CA THR A 6 16.96 9.06 15.47
C THR A 6 18.24 9.31 14.66
N GLY A 7 18.28 10.31 13.78
CA GLY A 7 19.52 10.71 13.07
C GLY A 7 20.09 9.66 12.09
N LYS A 8 19.40 8.53 11.87
CA LYS A 8 19.83 7.48 10.92
C LYS A 8 19.28 7.75 9.51
N ARG A 9 20.16 7.67 8.50
CA ARG A 9 19.77 7.61 7.08
C ARG A 9 19.09 6.27 6.78
N ARG A 10 17.82 6.12 7.13
CA ARG A 10 17.02 5.01 6.60
C ARG A 10 16.65 5.32 5.15
N ARG A 11 16.86 4.36 4.24
CA ARG A 11 16.22 4.39 2.91
C ARG A 11 14.72 4.25 3.15
N TYR A 12 14.04 5.37 3.35
CA TYR A 12 12.59 5.39 3.46
C TYR A 12 12.00 5.04 2.10
N ARG A 13 11.38 3.86 2.02
CA ARG A 13 10.52 3.51 0.88
C ARG A 13 9.20 4.23 1.10
N TYR A 14 9.05 5.35 0.42
CA TYR A 14 7.78 6.07 0.37
C TYR A 14 6.79 5.31 -0.51
N ILE A 15 5.55 5.27 -0.04
CA ILE A 15 4.39 4.78 -0.75
C ILE A 15 3.70 6.03 -1.31
N GLU A 16 3.58 6.11 -2.63
CA GLU A 16 2.80 7.16 -3.30
C GLU A 16 1.33 6.73 -3.33
N ILE A 17 0.47 7.62 -2.83
CA ILE A 17 -0.98 7.45 -2.84
C ILE A 17 -1.56 8.60 -3.65
N GLN A 18 -2.12 8.29 -4.81
CA GLN A 18 -2.78 9.27 -5.64
C GLN A 18 -4.24 9.42 -5.20
N ILE A 19 -4.60 10.61 -4.73
CA ILE A 19 -5.95 11.02 -4.37
C ILE A 19 -6.44 11.98 -5.45
N ALA A 20 -7.76 12.16 -5.59
CA ALA A 20 -8.41 12.91 -6.67
C ALA A 20 -7.79 14.28 -7.01
N LYS A 21 -7.18 14.98 -6.05
CA LYS A 21 -6.59 16.32 -6.25
C LYS A 21 -5.11 16.42 -5.85
N CYS A 22 -4.52 15.39 -5.23
CA CYS A 22 -3.17 15.48 -4.68
C CYS A 22 -2.49 14.12 -4.61
N ARG A 23 -1.16 14.13 -4.54
CA ARG A 23 -0.32 12.96 -4.31
C ARG A 23 0.21 13.02 -2.90
N VAL A 24 -0.09 12.00 -2.11
CA VAL A 24 0.38 11.88 -0.73
C VAL A 24 1.51 10.87 -0.73
N PHE A 25 2.64 11.24 -0.14
CA PHE A 25 3.77 10.34 0.07
C PHE A 25 3.83 10.00 1.55
N LEU A 26 3.65 8.73 1.88
CA LEU A 26 3.74 8.24 3.25
C LEU A 26 4.79 7.14 3.33
N THR A 27 5.51 7.07 4.44
CA THR A 27 6.31 5.89 4.76
C THR A 27 5.41 4.71 5.15
N ALA A 28 5.95 3.49 5.11
CA ALA A 28 5.23 2.31 5.57
C ALA A 28 4.84 2.39 7.06
N GLU A 29 5.68 3.02 7.89
CA GLU A 29 5.41 3.23 9.32
C GLU A 29 4.26 4.22 9.53
N GLU A 30 4.28 5.38 8.87
CA GLU A 30 3.20 6.37 8.94
C GLU A 30 1.87 5.80 8.42
N MET A 31 1.92 5.03 7.32
CA MET A 31 0.76 4.36 6.78
C MET A 31 0.18 3.34 7.76
N SER A 32 1.03 2.55 8.41
CA SER A 32 0.60 1.60 9.45
C SER A 32 -0.05 2.31 10.64
N GLN A 33 0.55 3.40 11.13
CA GLN A 33 -0.01 4.21 12.22
C GLN A 33 -1.36 4.83 11.83
N LEU A 34 -1.51 5.29 10.59
CA LEU A 34 -2.76 5.89 10.11
C LEU A 34 -3.87 4.83 9.99
N LEU A 35 -3.54 3.62 9.53
CA LEU A 35 -4.47 2.50 9.44
C LEU A 35 -4.85 1.92 10.80
N GLN A 36 -4.00 2.05 11.83
CA GLN A 36 -4.33 1.63 13.19
C GLN A 36 -5.44 2.49 13.83
N LYS A 37 -5.64 3.73 13.36
CA LYS A 37 -6.72 4.60 13.86
C LYS A 37 -8.11 4.13 13.43
N ASP A 38 -8.20 3.35 12.36
CA ASP A 38 -9.45 2.80 11.86
C ASP A 38 -9.26 1.32 11.46
N PRO A 39 -9.42 0.39 12.42
CA PRO A 39 -9.20 -1.03 12.18
C PRO A 39 -10.24 -1.64 11.22
N GLU A 40 -11.44 -1.07 11.11
CA GLU A 40 -12.46 -1.55 10.18
C GLU A 40 -12.06 -1.23 8.74
N LEU A 41 -11.62 0.01 8.50
CA LEU A 41 -11.08 0.43 7.20
C LEU A 41 -9.86 -0.41 6.80
N PHE A 42 -8.99 -0.71 7.77
CA PHE A 42 -7.83 -1.57 7.53
C PHE A 42 -8.22 -3.00 7.13
N ALA A 43 -9.15 -3.61 7.86
CA ALA A 43 -9.65 -4.96 7.56
C ALA A 43 -10.33 -5.01 6.17
N ALA A 44 -11.13 -3.99 5.84
CA ALA A 44 -11.74 -3.86 4.52
C ALA A 44 -10.69 -3.71 3.41
N GLY A 45 -9.65 -2.91 3.65
CA GLY A 45 -8.52 -2.75 2.74
C GLY A 45 -7.80 -4.07 2.44
N ILE A 46 -7.51 -4.87 3.47
CA ILE A 46 -6.90 -6.20 3.31
C ILE A 46 -7.80 -7.14 2.49
N ARG A 47 -9.10 -7.16 2.76
CA ARG A 47 -10.06 -8.01 2.02
C ARG A 47 -10.08 -7.64 0.53
N ARG A 48 -10.16 -6.35 0.22
CA ARG A 48 -10.11 -5.84 -1.16
C ARG A 48 -8.78 -6.20 -1.84
N GLY A 49 -7.65 -5.99 -1.16
CA GLY A 49 -6.33 -6.31 -1.68
C GLY A 49 -6.18 -7.79 -2.05
N LYS A 50 -6.66 -8.70 -1.19
CA LYS A 50 -6.65 -10.15 -1.47
C LYS A 50 -7.49 -10.51 -2.70
N ALA A 51 -8.67 -9.91 -2.84
CA ALA A 51 -9.52 -10.16 -4.01
C ALA A 51 -8.84 -9.70 -5.31
N ILE A 52 -8.25 -8.50 -5.32
CA ILE A 52 -7.53 -7.95 -6.48
C ILE A 52 -6.32 -8.82 -6.84
N LEU A 53 -5.52 -9.24 -5.85
CA LEU A 53 -4.36 -10.10 -6.09
C LEU A 53 -4.76 -11.46 -6.65
N ARG A 54 -5.86 -12.05 -6.15
CA ARG A 54 -6.40 -13.31 -6.69
C ARG A 54 -6.88 -13.15 -8.13
N ALA A 55 -7.60 -12.06 -8.43
CA ALA A 55 -8.05 -11.76 -9.79
C ALA A 55 -6.85 -11.63 -10.74
N ARG A 56 -5.82 -10.85 -10.36
CA ARG A 56 -4.59 -10.72 -11.16
C ARG A 56 -3.84 -12.04 -11.34
N ALA A 57 -3.80 -12.88 -10.30
CA ALA A 57 -3.16 -14.19 -10.39
C ALA A 57 -3.92 -15.15 -11.32
N GLN A 58 -5.26 -15.08 -11.31
CA GLN A 58 -6.10 -15.88 -12.20
C GLN A 58 -6.01 -15.40 -13.66
N GLU A 59 -5.98 -14.09 -13.88
CA GLU A 59 -5.78 -13.48 -15.20
C GLU A 59 -4.43 -13.87 -15.80
N LYS A 60 -3.34 -13.80 -15.01
CA LYS A 60 -2.02 -14.31 -15.42
C LYS A 60 -2.00 -15.79 -15.78
N ARG A 61 -2.82 -16.62 -15.13
CA ARG A 61 -2.92 -18.05 -15.48
C ARG A 61 -3.63 -18.24 -16.80
N ARG A 62 -4.73 -17.50 -17.04
CA ARG A 62 -5.45 -17.51 -18.32
C ARG A 62 -4.56 -17.09 -19.50
N GLU A 63 -3.79 -16.00 -19.34
CA GLU A 63 -2.81 -15.58 -20.36
C GLU A 63 -1.75 -16.66 -20.62
N LYS A 64 -1.33 -17.40 -19.59
CA LYS A 64 -0.31 -18.44 -19.71
C LYS A 64 -0.84 -19.74 -20.34
N ASP A 65 -2.12 -20.04 -20.11
CA ASP A 65 -2.80 -21.21 -20.68
C ASP A 65 -3.35 -20.95 -22.10
N GLY A 66 -3.15 -19.74 -22.66
CA GLY A 66 -3.34 -19.45 -24.09
C GLY A 66 -4.79 -19.51 -24.59
N ILE A 67 -5.75 -19.13 -23.74
CA ILE A 67 -7.16 -18.90 -24.14
C ILE A 67 -7.37 -17.41 -24.43
#